data_AF-A0A418RM19-F1
#
_entry.id   AF-A0A418RM19-F1
#
_cell.length_a   1.000
_cell.length_b   1.000
_cell.length_c   1.000
_cell.angle_alpha   90.00
_cell.angle_beta   90.00
_cell.angle_gamma   90.00
#
_symmetry.space_group_name_H-M   'P 1'
#
loop_
_entity.id
_entity.type
_entity.pdbx_description
1 polymer ?
#
loop_
_entity_poly.entity_id
_entity_poly.type
_entity_poly.pdbx_seq_one_letter_code
_entity_poly.pdbx_strand_id
1 'polypeptide(L)'
;MKHAINFRLDEVVLKTIAELALDLHTSKTDIVEQSILQFAAKVNHKKNNLLQFAGTLSENDADDLLKSIQRDKTTKDVEFSL
;
A
#
# COMPACT_ATOMS: atom_id res chain seq x y z
N MET A 1 22.84 -4.02 4.51
CA MET A 1 23.45 -3.45 5.74
C MET A 1 22.58 -2.28 6.19
N LYS A 2 22.39 -2.07 7.50
CA LYS A 2 21.67 -0.88 7.99
C LYS A 2 22.55 0.36 7.80
N HIS A 3 21.92 1.51 7.51
CA HIS A 3 22.61 2.79 7.36
C HIS A 3 22.04 3.78 8.37
N ALA A 4 22.92 4.52 9.04
CA ALA A 4 22.50 5.57 9.95
C ALA A 4 21.90 6.73 9.15
N ILE A 5 20.71 7.17 9.54
CA ILE A 5 19.99 8.29 8.93
C ILE A 5 19.63 9.27 10.03
N ASN A 6 19.90 10.54 9.81
CA ASN A 6 19.51 11.62 10.72
C ASN A 6 18.32 12.36 10.11
N PHE A 7 17.24 12.49 10.88
CA PHE A 7 16.09 13.32 10.52
C PHE A 7 15.59 14.04 11.77
N ARG A 8 14.96 15.20 11.57
CA ARG A 8 14.39 16.00 12.64
C ARG A 8 12.90 15.70 12.74
N LEU A 9 12.40 15.62 13.97
CA LEU A 9 11.01 15.39 14.30
C LEU A 9 10.54 16.46 15.28
N ASP A 10 9.26 16.75 15.25
CA ASP A 10 8.63 17.60 16.25
C ASP A 10 8.70 16.95 17.64
N GLU A 11 8.76 17.79 18.67
CA GLU A 11 8.90 17.36 20.06
C GLU A 11 7.79 16.39 20.50
N VAL A 12 6.55 16.66 20.08
CA VAL A 12 5.39 15.80 20.38
C VAL A 12 5.59 14.40 19.79
N VAL A 13 6.15 14.30 18.59
CA VAL A 13 6.42 13.02 17.92
C VAL A 13 7.53 12.28 18.66
N LEU A 14 8.61 12.96 19.06
CA LEU A 14 9.69 12.37 19.85
C LEU A 14 9.19 11.82 21.19
N LYS A 15 8.31 12.55 21.86
CA LYS A 15 7.68 12.11 23.11
C LYS A 15 6.81 10.86 22.89
N THR A 16 5.99 10.87 21.85
CA THR A 16 5.14 9.72 21.50
C THR A 16 5.98 8.47 21.21
N ILE A 17 7.06 8.60 20.43
CA ILE A 17 7.99 7.49 20.15
C ILE A 17 8.65 7.00 21.43
N ALA A 18 8.98 7.90 22.36
CA ALA A 18 9.58 7.54 23.64
C ALA A 18 8.65 6.72 24.53
N GLU A 19 7.39 7.14 24.65
CA GLU A 19 6.37 6.43 25.42
C GLU A 19 6.10 5.05 24.81
N LEU A 20 5.91 4.97 23.48
CA LEU A 20 5.72 3.69 22.80
C LEU A 20 6.90 2.73 22.95
N ALA A 21 8.13 3.23 22.91
CA ALA A 21 9.32 2.41 23.11
C ALA A 21 9.36 1.79 24.52
N LEU A 22 8.91 2.54 25.54
CA LEU A 22 8.80 2.04 26.91
C LEU A 22 7.69 0.99 27.03
N ASP A 23 6.50 1.30 26.55
CA ASP A 23 5.31 0.45 26.66
C ASP A 23 5.48 -0.89 25.93
N LEU A 24 6.16 -0.86 24.79
CA LEU A 24 6.39 -2.04 23.94
C LEU A 24 7.73 -2.73 24.22
N HIS A 25 8.50 -2.26 25.20
CA HIS A 25 9.82 -2.78 25.54
C HIS A 25 10.74 -2.95 24.32
N THR A 26 10.78 -1.92 23.47
CA THR A 26 11.53 -1.94 22.20
C THR A 26 12.32 -0.64 22.02
N SER A 27 13.13 -0.55 20.97
CA SER A 27 13.93 0.65 20.72
C SER A 27 13.12 1.72 19.98
N LYS A 28 13.45 3.00 20.20
CA LYS A 28 12.87 4.11 19.42
C LYS A 28 13.09 3.92 17.91
N THR A 29 14.24 3.36 17.55
CA THR A 29 14.57 3.03 16.15
C THR A 29 13.60 2.00 15.59
N ASP A 30 13.31 0.94 16.34
CA ASP A 30 12.36 -0.10 15.89
C ASP A 30 10.96 0.47 15.73
N ILE A 31 10.49 1.35 16.64
CA ILE A 31 9.21 2.03 16.50
C ILE A 31 9.14 2.80 15.17
N VAL A 32 10.20 3.54 14.82
CA VAL A 32 10.24 4.29 13.56
C VAL A 32 10.30 3.36 12.35
N GLU A 33 11.17 2.34 12.37
CA GLU A 33 11.29 1.36 11.28
C GLU A 33 9.93 0.69 11.00
N GLN A 34 9.26 0.20 12.04
CA GLN A 34 7.94 -0.44 11.91
C GLN A 34 6.87 0.54 11.40
N SER A 35 6.88 1.79 11.89
CA SER A 35 5.94 2.81 11.43
C SER A 35 6.10 3.11 9.95
N ILE A 36 7.34 3.24 9.47
CA ILE A 36 7.65 3.46 8.05
C ILE A 36 7.21 2.25 7.22
N LEU A 37 7.50 1.02 7.67
CA LEU A 37 7.09 -0.20 6.98
C LEU A 37 5.57 -0.31 6.86
N GLN A 38 4.83 -0.04 7.94
CA GLN A 38 3.37 -0.05 7.92
C GLN A 38 2.79 1.03 7.02
N PHE A 39 3.36 2.25 7.04
CA PHE A 39 2.94 3.32 6.13
C PHE A 39 3.19 2.92 4.67
N ALA A 40 4.38 2.39 4.36
CA ALA A 40 4.72 1.92 3.02
C ALA A 40 3.78 0.80 2.56
N ALA A 41 3.47 -0.18 3.40
CA ALA A 41 2.50 -1.22 3.09
C ALA A 41 1.12 -0.62 2.77
N LYS A 42 0.61 0.27 3.64
CA LYS A 42 -0.68 0.95 3.43
C LYS A 42 -0.72 1.76 2.13
N VAL A 43 0.37 2.43 1.78
CA VAL A 43 0.48 3.21 0.54
C VAL A 43 0.63 2.30 -0.69
N ASN A 44 1.41 1.23 -0.59
CA ASN A 44 1.61 0.29 -1.69
C ASN A 44 0.33 -0.49 -2.02
N HIS A 45 -0.45 -0.89 -1.00
CA HIS A 45 -1.78 -1.44 -1.20
C HIS A 45 -2.71 -0.46 -1.94
N LYS A 46 -2.60 0.85 -1.68
CA LYS A 46 -3.35 1.89 -2.40
C LYS A 46 -2.83 2.20 -3.80
N LYS A 47 -1.54 1.99 -4.06
CA LYS A 47 -0.93 2.30 -5.38
C LYS A 47 -1.13 1.19 -6.39
N ASN A 48 -1.35 -0.04 -5.94
CA ASN A 48 -1.57 -1.16 -6.84
C ASN A 48 -3.06 -1.39 -7.11
N ASN A 49 -3.76 -0.34 -7.58
CA ASN A 49 -5.15 -0.41 -8.02
C ASN A 49 -5.40 -1.50 -9.06
N LEU A 50 -4.38 -1.95 -9.80
CA LEU A 50 -4.51 -3.08 -10.72
C LEU A 50 -4.58 -4.42 -10.00
N LEU A 51 -3.81 -4.61 -8.92
CA LEU A 51 -3.85 -5.84 -8.13
C LEU A 51 -5.18 -6.05 -7.40
N GLN A 52 -5.97 -4.99 -7.16
CA GLN A 52 -7.30 -5.15 -6.56
C GLN A 52 -8.27 -5.91 -7.48
N PHE A 53 -7.97 -6.00 -8.78
CA PHE A 53 -8.74 -6.74 -9.78
C PHE A 53 -8.11 -8.11 -10.12
N ALA A 54 -6.97 -8.45 -9.51
CA ALA A 54 -6.30 -9.70 -9.76
C ALA A 54 -7.12 -10.87 -9.21
N GLY A 55 -7.53 -11.79 -10.09
CA GLY A 55 -8.36 -12.95 -9.74
C GLY A 55 -9.85 -12.65 -9.63
N THR A 56 -10.31 -11.43 -9.94
CA THR A 56 -11.73 -11.06 -9.94
C THR A 56 -12.46 -11.55 -11.20
N LEU A 57 -11.77 -11.63 -12.33
CA LEU A 57 -12.33 -12.10 -13.60
C LEU A 57 -11.87 -13.54 -13.87
N SER A 58 -12.77 -14.35 -14.43
CA SER A 58 -12.36 -15.61 -15.04
C SER A 58 -11.51 -15.33 -16.28
N GLU A 59 -10.75 -16.32 -16.74
CA GLU A 59 -9.90 -16.19 -17.94
C GLU A 59 -10.71 -15.73 -19.16
N ASN A 60 -11.93 -16.26 -19.33
CA ASN A 60 -12.83 -15.88 -20.41
C ASN A 60 -13.31 -14.42 -20.29
N ASP A 61 -13.69 -13.99 -19.08
CA ASP A 61 -14.16 -12.61 -18.85
C ASP A 61 -13.03 -11.59 -19.07
N ALA A 62 -11.80 -11.96 -18.71
CA ALA A 62 -10.62 -11.14 -18.94
C ALA A 62 -10.28 -11.00 -20.43
N ASP A 63 -10.40 -12.10 -21.20
CA ASP A 63 -10.20 -12.09 -22.65
C ASP A 63 -11.27 -11.27 -23.38
N ASP A 64 -12.52 -11.34 -22.93
CA ASP A 64 -13.61 -10.59 -23.54
C ASP A 64 -13.56 -9.10 -23.20
N LEU A 65 -13.09 -8.75 -22.00
CA LEU A 65 -12.72 -7.38 -21.64
C LEU A 65 -11.60 -6.86 -22.56
N LEU A 66 -10.55 -7.67 -22.78
CA LEU A 66 -9.42 -7.29 -23.63
C LEU A 66 -9.85 -7.06 -25.08
N LYS A 67 -10.65 -7.97 -25.65
CA LYS A 67 -11.21 -7.81 -27.01
C LYS A 67 -12.06 -6.56 -27.12
N SER A 68 -12.86 -6.27 -26.10
CA SER A 68 -13.71 -5.07 -26.08
C SER A 68 -12.88 -3.78 -26.07
N ILE A 69 -11.83 -3.71 -25.25
CA ILE A 69 -10.89 -2.58 -25.21
C ILE A 69 -10.14 -2.41 -26.55
N GLN A 70 -9.73 -3.52 -27.18
CA GLN A 70 -9.05 -3.49 -28.47
C GLN A 70 -9.95 -2.99 -29.60
N ARG A 71 -11.24 -3.35 -29.56
CA ARG A 71 -12.24 -2.91 -30.52
C ARG A 71 -12.59 -1.43 -30.34
N ASP A 72 -12.79 -0.99 -29.10
CA ASP A 72 -13.09 0.38 -28.76
C ASP A 72 -12.66 0.68 -27.32
N LYS A 73 -11.68 1.59 -27.18
CA LYS A 73 -11.05 1.95 -25.91
C LYS A 73 -11.95 2.79 -24.99
N THR A 74 -13.09 3.27 -25.50
CA THR A 74 -14.00 4.18 -24.78
C THR A 74 -15.33 3.53 -24.40
N THR A 75 -15.60 2.33 -24.89
CA THR A 75 -16.82 1.58 -24.60
C THR A 75 -16.95 1.28 -23.11
N LYS A 76 -18.12 1.60 -22.55
CA LYS A 76 -18.49 1.33 -21.15
C LYS A 76 -19.64 0.33 -21.01
N ASP A 77 -20.01 -0.32 -22.10
CA ASP A 77 -21.16 -1.23 -22.18
C ASP A 77 -20.90 -2.61 -21.56
N VAL A 78 -19.79 -2.77 -20.82
CA VAL A 78 -19.43 -4.02 -20.17
C VAL A 78 -19.72 -3.90 -18.68
N GLU A 79 -20.86 -4.44 -18.26
CA GLU A 79 -21.18 -4.62 -16.84
C GLU A 79 -20.56 -5.94 -16.36
N PHE A 80 -19.65 -5.83 -15.40
CA PHE A 80 -19.18 -6.98 -14.64
C PHE A 80 -19.91 -6.98 -13.31
N SER A 81 -20.49 -8.13 -12.94
CA SER A 81 -20.87 -8.40 -11.55
C SER A 81 -19.59 -8.62 -10.74
N LEU A 82 -19.01 -7.52 -10.26
CA LEU A 82 -17.87 -7.47 -9.35
C LEU A 82 -18.26 -7.87 -7.93
#